data_AF-A0A7X9PM17-F1
#
_entry.id   AF-A0A7X9PM17-F1
#
_cell.length_a   1.000
_cell.length_b   1.000
_cell.length_c   1.000
_cell.angle_alpha   90.00
_cell.angle_beta   90.00
_cell.angle_gamma   90.00
#
_symmetry.space_group_name_H-M   'P 1'
#
loop_
_entity.id
_entity.type
_entity.pdbx_description
1 polymer ?
#
loop_
_entity_poly.entity_id
_entity_poly.type
_entity_poly.pdbx_seq_one_letter_code
_entity_poly.pdbx_strand_id
1 'polypeptide(L)'
;GNAWCAAFVSWVYQRNGILNPKSGWAPAWFAPQYIVWSSDGLKNQTPRPGDVFGIYFNEKKRIAHIGFVHRFGEDITITVEGNTNAAGSREGDGVYVKRRPTRQLFYVSRFIIDLP
;
A
#
# COMPACT_ATOMS: atom_id res chain seq x y z
N GLY A 1 -9.62 -1.37 -14.53
CA GLY A 1 -8.30 -1.92 -14.20
C GLY A 1 -8.37 -2.95 -13.11
N ASN A 2 -8.36 -4.24 -13.45
CA ASN A 2 -7.72 -5.25 -12.62
C ASN A 2 -6.23 -4.90 -12.59
N ALA A 3 -5.90 -3.97 -11.72
CA ALA A 3 -4.59 -3.38 -11.63
C ALA A 3 -3.73 -4.33 -10.81
N TRP A 4 -2.67 -4.91 -11.40
CA TRP A 4 -1.82 -5.91 -10.76
C TRP A 4 -1.01 -5.38 -9.55
N CYS A 5 -1.34 -4.20 -9.02
CA CYS A 5 -0.80 -3.62 -7.78
C CYS A 5 -0.77 -4.62 -6.61
N ALA A 6 -1.89 -5.30 -6.33
CA ALA A 6 -1.95 -6.29 -5.25
C ALA A 6 -1.16 -7.57 -5.59
N ALA A 7 -1.10 -7.96 -6.86
CA ALA A 7 -0.26 -9.07 -7.30
C ALA A 7 1.23 -8.75 -7.15
N PHE A 8 1.66 -7.52 -7.44
CA PHE A 8 3.01 -7.03 -7.20
C PHE A 8 3.39 -7.10 -5.72
N VAL A 9 2.56 -6.54 -4.84
CA VAL A 9 2.81 -6.59 -3.39
C VAL A 9 2.87 -8.04 -2.89
N SER A 10 1.91 -8.88 -3.32
CA SER A 10 1.88 -10.31 -3.01
C SER A 10 3.16 -11.02 -3.45
N TRP A 11 3.62 -10.76 -4.68
CA TRP A 11 4.82 -11.36 -5.24
C TRP A 11 6.06 -10.92 -4.46
N VAL A 12 6.22 -9.63 -4.17
CA VAL A 12 7.38 -9.12 -3.41
C VAL A 12 7.47 -9.76 -2.03
N TYR A 13 6.37 -9.83 -1.28
CA TYR A 13 6.38 -10.49 0.03
C TYR A 13 6.66 -11.99 -0.07
N GLN A 14 6.09 -12.69 -1.05
CA GLN A 14 6.39 -14.12 -1.28
C GLN A 14 7.87 -14.36 -1.59
N ARG A 15 8.51 -13.48 -2.38
CA ARG A 15 9.94 -13.57 -2.69
C ARG A 15 10.85 -13.36 -1.47
N ASN A 16 10.34 -12.70 -0.43
CA ASN A 16 11.06 -12.45 0.81
C ASN A 16 10.61 -13.35 1.97
N GLY A 17 9.78 -14.37 1.72
CA GLY A 17 9.29 -15.28 2.77
C GLY A 17 8.34 -14.64 3.78
N ILE A 18 7.77 -13.48 3.47
CA ILE A 18 6.86 -12.75 4.36
C ILE A 18 5.43 -13.29 4.19
N LEU A 19 4.82 -13.71 5.31
CA LEU A 19 3.42 -14.13 5.34
C LEU A 19 2.50 -12.96 4.97
N ASN A 20 1.56 -13.21 4.06
CA ASN A 20 0.68 -12.18 3.53
C ASN A 20 -0.64 -12.79 3.03
N PRO A 21 -1.65 -11.96 2.71
CA PRO A 21 -2.98 -12.43 2.30
C PRO A 21 -3.03 -13.25 1.00
N LYS A 22 -1.95 -13.29 0.20
CA LYS A 22 -1.87 -13.97 -1.11
C LYS A 22 -3.05 -13.64 -2.04
N SER A 23 -3.50 -12.38 -2.03
CA SER A 23 -4.72 -11.95 -2.72
C SER A 23 -4.49 -10.78 -3.66
N GLY A 24 -5.07 -10.86 -4.86
CA GLY A 24 -5.17 -9.74 -5.80
C GLY A 24 -6.24 -8.70 -5.42
N TRP A 25 -7.02 -8.96 -4.37
CA TRP A 25 -8.05 -8.05 -3.88
C TRP A 25 -7.46 -7.08 -2.86
N ALA A 26 -7.21 -5.83 -3.27
CA ALA A 26 -6.60 -4.79 -2.44
C ALA A 26 -7.18 -4.67 -1.00
N PRO A 27 -8.52 -4.69 -0.78
CA PRO A 27 -9.07 -4.63 0.58
C PRO A 27 -8.62 -5.77 1.52
N ALA A 28 -8.22 -6.94 1.00
CA ALA A 28 -7.77 -8.05 1.83
C ALA A 28 -6.46 -7.76 2.59
N TRP A 29 -5.74 -6.70 2.20
CA TRP A 29 -4.48 -6.27 2.79
C TRP A 29 -4.63 -5.38 4.03
N PHE A 30 -5.85 -5.04 4.43
CA PHE A 30 -6.14 -4.10 5.51
C PHE A 30 -7.10 -4.69 6.54
N ALA A 31 -6.87 -5.94 6.96
CA ALA A 31 -7.57 -6.48 8.11
C ALA A 31 -7.19 -5.66 9.37
N PRO A 32 -8.12 -5.33 10.28
CA PRO A 32 -7.90 -4.33 11.33
C PRO A 32 -6.67 -4.55 12.22
N GLN A 33 -6.28 -5.80 12.45
CA GLN A 33 -5.12 -6.18 13.26
C GLN A 33 -3.77 -5.78 12.63
N TYR A 34 -3.72 -5.61 11.31
CA TYR A 34 -2.49 -5.23 10.60
C TYR A 34 -2.39 -3.72 10.39
N ILE A 35 -3.47 -2.95 10.58
CA ILE A 35 -3.47 -1.50 10.33
C ILE A 35 -2.70 -0.78 11.44
N VAL A 36 -1.62 -0.12 11.05
CA VAL A 36 -0.73 0.64 11.94
C VAL A 36 -0.95 2.16 11.85
N TRP A 37 -1.46 2.63 10.71
CA TRP A 37 -1.76 4.04 10.46
C TRP A 37 -3.05 4.20 9.65
N SER A 38 -3.82 5.25 9.95
CA SER A 38 -5.04 5.62 9.23
C SER A 38 -5.17 7.13 9.07
N SER A 39 -5.76 7.56 7.96
CA SER A 39 -5.92 8.98 7.64
C SER A 39 -6.87 9.73 8.58
N ASP A 40 -7.73 9.00 9.29
CA ASP A 40 -8.64 9.54 10.32
C ASP A 40 -7.96 9.70 11.70
N GLY A 41 -6.71 9.28 11.84
CA GLY A 41 -5.95 9.38 13.09
C GLY A 41 -6.27 8.31 14.13
N LEU A 42 -7.19 7.37 13.87
CA LEU A 42 -7.53 6.29 14.81
C LEU A 42 -6.38 5.30 15.00
N LYS A 43 -5.49 5.19 14.01
CA LYS A 43 -4.22 4.47 14.07
C LYS A 43 -3.10 5.45 13.73
N ASN A 44 -2.08 5.53 14.57
CA ASN A 44 -1.09 6.61 14.52
C ASN A 44 0.36 6.13 14.64
N GLN A 45 0.64 4.84 14.53
CA GLN A 45 2.03 4.38 14.50
C GLN A 45 2.68 4.86 13.21
N THR A 46 3.92 5.35 13.29
CA THR A 46 4.66 5.79 12.10
C THR A 46 4.89 4.61 11.14
N PRO A 47 4.40 4.71 9.89
CA PRO A 47 4.72 3.74 8.85
C PRO A 47 6.22 3.63 8.58
N ARG A 48 6.66 2.43 8.24
CA ARG A 48 8.05 2.07 7.97
C ARG A 48 8.23 1.64 6.51
N PRO A 49 9.47 1.66 5.99
CA PRO A 49 9.76 1.06 4.70
C PRO A 49 9.29 -0.40 4.64
N GLY A 50 8.58 -0.77 3.58
CA GLY A 50 8.02 -2.11 3.40
C GLY A 50 6.61 -2.31 3.98
N ASP A 51 6.06 -1.35 4.73
CA ASP A 51 4.63 -1.35 5.07
C ASP A 51 3.77 -1.16 3.80
N VAL A 52 2.55 -1.69 3.79
CA VAL A 52 1.64 -1.64 2.64
C VAL A 52 0.67 -0.48 2.81
N PHE A 53 0.70 0.49 1.91
CA PHE A 53 -0.29 1.57 1.91
C PHE A 53 -1.48 1.22 1.01
N GLY A 54 -2.65 1.79 1.32
CA GLY A 54 -3.86 1.67 0.52
C GLY A 54 -4.46 3.02 0.17
N ILE A 55 -4.98 3.15 -1.06
CA ILE A 55 -5.74 4.32 -1.51
C ILE A 55 -7.20 3.93 -1.70
N TYR A 56 -8.09 4.69 -1.06
CA TYR A 56 -9.53 4.57 -1.21
C TYR A 56 -10.02 5.27 -2.48
N PHE A 57 -10.87 4.61 -3.25
CA PHE A 57 -11.50 5.16 -4.45
C PHE A 57 -13.00 5.27 -4.21
N ASN A 58 -13.53 6.49 -4.23
CA ASN A 58 -14.92 6.78 -3.93
C ASN A 58 -15.88 6.09 -4.90
N GLU A 59 -15.53 6.02 -6.19
CA GLU A 59 -16.35 5.41 -7.24
C GLU A 59 -16.49 3.89 -7.04
N LYS A 60 -15.53 3.27 -6.33
CA LYS A 60 -15.52 1.84 -6.05
C LYS A 60 -15.92 1.50 -4.61
N LYS A 61 -16.05 2.53 -3.75
CA LYS A 61 -16.35 2.41 -2.33
C LYS A 61 -15.44 1.42 -1.59
N ARG A 62 -14.15 1.43 -1.94
CA ARG A 62 -13.14 0.54 -1.35
C ARG A 62 -11.73 1.02 -1.60
N ILE A 63 -10.78 0.43 -0.89
CA ILE A 63 -9.37 0.46 -1.28
C ILE A 63 -9.22 -0.23 -2.63
N ALA A 64 -8.67 0.49 -3.62
CA ALA A 64 -8.56 0.00 -4.99
C ALA A 64 -7.14 0.11 -5.57
N HIS A 65 -6.18 0.60 -4.79
CA HIS A 65 -4.76 0.62 -5.13
C HIS A 65 -3.91 0.41 -3.88
N ILE A 66 -2.83 -0.35 -4.02
CA ILE A 66 -1.88 -0.63 -2.95
C ILE A 66 -0.44 -0.61 -3.48
N GLY A 67 0.50 -0.44 -2.57
CA GLY A 67 1.93 -0.53 -2.85
C GLY A 67 2.72 -0.48 -1.56
N PHE A 68 4.03 -0.31 -1.67
CA PHE A 68 4.90 -0.21 -0.49
C PHE A 68 5.18 1.24 -0.14
N VAL A 69 5.23 1.51 1.17
CA VAL A 69 5.88 2.69 1.71
C VAL A 69 7.39 2.51 1.54
N HIS A 70 8.06 3.51 0.94
CA HIS A 70 9.53 3.58 0.90
C HIS A 70 10.07 4.59 1.93
N ARG A 71 9.40 5.73 2.08
CA ARG A 71 9.67 6.71 3.13
C ARG A 71 8.39 7.43 3.53
N PHE A 72 8.01 7.37 4.80
CA PHE A 72 6.86 8.10 5.32
C PHE A 72 7.26 9.52 5.74
N GLY A 73 6.35 10.47 5.53
CA GLY A 73 6.52 11.86 5.95
C GLY A 73 5.15 12.49 6.23
N GLU A 74 5.14 13.59 6.95
CA GLU A 74 3.90 14.27 7.36
C GLU A 74 3.08 14.74 6.15
N ASP A 75 3.70 15.47 5.23
CA ASP A 75 3.03 15.97 4.03
C ASP A 75 3.18 15.04 2.83
N ILE A 76 4.35 14.42 2.68
CA ILE A 76 4.72 13.64 1.51
C ILE A 76 5.25 12.28 1.94
N THR A 77 4.63 11.24 1.38
CA THR A 77 5.11 9.86 1.45
C THR A 77 5.72 9.46 0.11
N ILE A 78 6.88 8.82 0.16
CA ILE A 78 7.51 8.17 -0.99
C ILE A 78 7.05 6.71 -1.03
N THR A 79 6.55 6.27 -2.18
CA THR A 79 5.93 4.95 -2.38
C THR A 79 6.56 4.19 -3.53
N VAL A 80 6.46 2.86 -3.54
CA VAL A 80 6.82 1.98 -4.66
C VAL A 80 5.59 1.20 -5.09
N GLU A 81 5.24 1.32 -6.36
CA GLU A 81 3.92 0.92 -6.85
C GLU A 81 4.00 0.21 -8.19
N GLY A 82 3.41 -0.98 -8.26
CA GLY A 82 3.14 -1.67 -9.52
C GLY A 82 1.91 -1.14 -10.23
N ASN A 83 1.83 -1.38 -11.53
CA ASN A 83 0.71 -1.05 -12.40
C ASN A 83 0.30 0.42 -12.33
N THR A 84 1.28 1.30 -12.45
CA THR A 84 1.02 2.73 -12.53
C THR A 84 1.88 3.34 -13.63
N ASN A 85 1.54 4.54 -14.12
CA ASN A 85 2.39 5.29 -15.04
C ASN A 85 2.74 6.67 -14.45
N ALA A 86 3.56 7.46 -15.14
CA ALA A 86 3.95 8.81 -14.70
C ALA A 86 2.73 9.71 -14.37
N ALA A 87 1.60 9.51 -15.06
CA ALA A 87 0.36 10.26 -14.85
C ALA A 87 -0.58 9.66 -13.76
N GLY A 88 -0.21 8.56 -13.10
CA GLY A 88 -1.08 7.93 -12.09
C GLY A 88 -2.20 7.03 -12.63
N SER A 89 -2.20 6.73 -13.93
CA SER A 89 -3.18 5.83 -14.53
C SER A 89 -3.06 4.41 -13.99
N ARG A 90 -4.19 3.70 -13.98
CA ARG A 90 -4.34 2.29 -13.58
C ARG A 90 -4.01 1.30 -14.69
N GLU A 91 -3.63 1.78 -15.86
CA GLU A 91 -3.14 0.95 -16.98
C GLU A 91 -1.64 1.22 -17.13
N GLY A 92 -0.90 0.94 -16.05
CA GLY A 92 0.51 1.26 -15.95
C GLY A 92 1.39 0.11 -16.42
N ASP A 93 2.48 0.44 -17.08
CA ASP A 93 3.43 -0.44 -17.76
C ASP A 93 4.58 -0.93 -16.88
N GLY A 94 4.66 -0.48 -15.62
CA GLY A 94 5.80 -0.81 -14.77
C GLY A 94 5.61 -0.59 -13.27
N VAL A 95 6.75 -0.69 -12.57
CA VAL A 95 6.90 -0.38 -11.15
C VAL A 95 7.58 0.97 -11.01
N TYR A 96 6.96 1.90 -10.27
CA TYR A 96 7.45 3.27 -10.14
C TYR A 96 7.56 3.72 -8.69
N VAL A 97 8.56 4.57 -8.43
CA VAL A 97 8.64 5.37 -7.22
C VAL A 97 7.75 6.60 -7.40
N LYS A 98 6.92 6.91 -6.40
CA LYS A 98 6.04 8.09 -6.42
C LYS A 98 6.18 8.95 -5.18
N ARG A 99 5.97 10.24 -5.36
CA ARG A 99 5.73 11.21 -4.29
C ARG A 99 4.22 11.37 -4.17
N ARG A 100 3.66 11.05 -3.01
CA ARG A 100 2.23 11.20 -2.74
C ARG A 100 2.01 12.15 -1.58
N PRO A 101 1.00 13.04 -1.64
CA PRO A 101 0.47 13.66 -0.44
C PRO A 101 0.10 12.57 0.56
N THR A 102 0.58 12.65 1.80
CA THR A 102 0.33 11.61 2.82
C THR A 102 -1.17 11.46 3.09
N ARG A 103 -1.93 12.56 3.03
CA ARG A 103 -3.40 12.57 3.07
C ARG A 103 -4.11 11.74 1.98
N GLN A 104 -3.40 11.31 0.93
CA GLN A 104 -3.96 10.43 -0.09
C GLN A 104 -3.97 8.96 0.34
N LEU A 105 -3.10 8.58 1.29
CA LEU A 105 -3.13 7.25 1.89
C LEU A 105 -4.36 7.18 2.79
N PHE A 106 -5.11 6.10 2.68
CA PHE A 106 -6.27 5.84 3.52
C PHE A 106 -5.87 5.02 4.75
N TYR A 107 -5.22 3.89 4.51
CA TYR A 107 -4.65 3.02 5.55
C TYR A 107 -3.21 2.63 5.21
N VAL A 108 -2.45 2.29 6.23
CA VAL A 108 -1.19 1.56 6.10
C VAL A 108 -1.20 0.34 7.01
N SER A 109 -0.84 -0.82 6.46
CA SER A 109 -0.73 -2.09 7.18
C SER A 109 0.70 -2.61 7.24
N ARG A 110 0.99 -3.37 8.30
CA ARG A 110 2.32 -3.94 8.58
C ARG A 110 2.27 -5.45 8.64
N PHE A 111 3.12 -6.09 7.83
CA PHE A 111 3.29 -7.56 7.80
C PHE A 111 4.70 -8.01 8.16
N ILE A 112 5.66 -7.07 8.16
CA ILE A 112 7.02 -7.31 8.64
C ILE A 112 6.97 -7.13 10.16
N ILE A 113 7.08 -8.24 10.88
CA ILE A 113 7.17 -8.25 12.34
C ILE A 113 8.64 -8.19 12.75
N ASP A 114 8.95 -7.35 13.73
CA ASP A 114 10.26 -7.38 14.37
C ASP A 114 10.36 -8.72 15.12
N LEU A 115 11.41 -9.51 14.84
CA LEU A 115 11.70 -10.68 15.65
C LEU A 115 12.10 -10.20 17.07
N PRO A 116 11.64 -10.87 18.13
CA PRO A 116 12.01 -10.54 19.51
C PRO A 116 13.52 -10.64 19.76
#